data_AF-A0AAV5T5R9-F1
#
_entry.id   AF-A0AAV5T5R9-F1
#
_cell.length_a   1.000
_cell.length_b   1.000
_cell.length_c   1.000
_cell.angle_alpha   90.00
_cell.angle_beta   90.00
_cell.angle_gamma   90.00
#
_symmetry.space_group_name_H-M   'P 1'
#
loop_
_entity.id
_entity.type
_entity.pdbx_description
1 polymer ?
#
loop_
_entity_poly.entity_id
_entity_poly.type
_entity_poly.pdbx_seq_one_letter_code
_entity_poly.pdbx_strand_id
1 'polypeptide(L)'
;MSAGRVADGGSPGKGKSASPKPCEKDKKKEDGVMSCDMTEQNKPVNEQIRAEAEKELKKKNVLTKTFHKVAEKVGLAERTNVSELLAAEAKNVDNYRNIIHNLCDSMVVMVQPYKDSPKSNAIDSPTIKLKFALCAFKSHLKGHSEKKQAIEIVENMLKNMEERDKEMWSDEEKAMERLRGYVTTERDAQAEQMRAMEDACLNMDQARQAVKHAKTNEELEKKGCMYQLAIQTFDENAQNLHQSYTDLPYVKRLHQYDFINFLRIYENRFTANYSTVSQSADELRKNKLIP
;
A
#
# COMPACT_ATOMS: atom_id res chain seq x y z
N MET A 1 -19.14 11.46 -51.13
CA MET A 1 -19.46 10.02 -51.23
C MET A 1 -19.23 9.47 -49.83
N SER A 2 -20.23 9.40 -48.94
CA SER A 2 -21.39 8.47 -48.93
C SER A 2 -20.91 7.03 -49.05
N ALA A 3 -21.32 6.04 -48.27
CA ALA A 3 -22.14 5.88 -47.06
C ALA A 3 -21.96 4.38 -46.68
N GLY A 4 -22.34 3.95 -45.47
CA GLY A 4 -22.53 2.52 -45.24
C GLY A 4 -22.55 2.02 -43.79
N ARG A 5 -23.54 2.45 -43.00
CA ARG A 5 -24.05 1.74 -41.82
C ARG A 5 -25.32 0.96 -42.22
N VAL A 6 -25.50 -0.27 -41.72
CA VAL A 6 -26.78 -0.96 -41.41
C VAL A 6 -26.40 -2.08 -40.40
N ALA A 7 -26.86 -2.13 -39.12
CA ALA A 7 -28.18 -2.52 -38.57
C ALA A 7 -28.59 -3.96 -38.99
N ASP A 8 -29.30 -4.82 -38.25
CA ASP A 8 -30.20 -4.70 -37.10
C ASP A 8 -30.54 -6.14 -36.60
N GLY A 9 -31.14 -6.26 -35.41
CA GLY A 9 -32.18 -7.29 -35.19
C GLY A 9 -32.08 -8.21 -33.97
N GLY A 10 -32.95 -7.99 -32.98
CA GLY A 10 -33.74 -9.08 -32.38
C GLY A 10 -33.75 -9.27 -30.85
N SER A 11 -34.59 -8.51 -30.14
CA SER A 11 -35.28 -8.90 -28.87
C SER A 11 -36.67 -9.50 -29.23
N PRO A 12 -37.60 -9.97 -28.33
CA PRO A 12 -37.66 -9.90 -26.86
C PRO A 12 -38.23 -11.16 -26.14
N GLY A 13 -38.21 -11.19 -24.79
CA GLY A 13 -38.93 -12.20 -23.98
C GLY A 13 -39.42 -11.66 -22.63
N LYS A 14 -40.75 -11.64 -22.44
CA LYS A 14 -41.51 -11.12 -21.29
C LYS A 14 -41.71 -12.17 -20.17
N GLY A 15 -41.90 -11.71 -18.93
CA GLY A 15 -42.61 -12.44 -17.86
C GLY A 15 -42.50 -11.73 -16.49
N LYS A 16 -43.38 -10.76 -16.17
CA LYS A 16 -44.60 -10.87 -15.31
C LYS A 16 -44.38 -11.31 -13.84
N SER A 17 -44.28 -10.30 -12.96
CA SER A 17 -45.12 -10.02 -11.76
C SER A 17 -45.73 -11.16 -10.92
N ALA A 18 -45.51 -11.12 -9.59
CA ALA A 18 -46.59 -11.10 -8.57
C ALA A 18 -46.05 -10.95 -7.12
N SER A 19 -46.52 -9.91 -6.42
CA SER A 19 -46.79 -9.88 -4.97
C SER A 19 -48.33 -9.76 -4.82
N PRO A 20 -49.04 -10.28 -3.79
CA PRO A 20 -49.00 -9.70 -2.43
C PRO A 20 -49.34 -10.64 -1.23
N LYS A 21 -49.02 -10.14 0.00
CA LYS A 21 -49.65 -10.20 1.38
C LYS A 21 -50.75 -11.26 1.72
N PRO A 22 -51.22 -11.37 2.99
CA PRO A 22 -50.61 -11.34 4.33
C PRO A 22 -51.09 -12.55 5.20
N CYS A 23 -50.55 -12.74 6.42
CA CYS A 23 -51.27 -13.52 7.44
C CYS A 23 -51.07 -12.97 8.86
N GLU A 24 -52.22 -12.68 9.44
CA GLU A 24 -52.55 -12.27 10.80
C GLU A 24 -52.70 -13.53 11.66
N LYS A 25 -52.32 -13.48 12.95
CA LYS A 25 -53.10 -14.11 14.04
C LYS A 25 -52.59 -13.76 15.43
N ASP A 26 -53.58 -13.34 16.21
CA ASP A 26 -53.64 -13.01 17.63
C ASP A 26 -53.20 -14.13 18.60
N LYS A 27 -52.75 -13.74 19.80
CA LYS A 27 -53.58 -13.76 21.03
C LYS A 27 -52.81 -13.43 22.33
N LYS A 28 -53.39 -12.49 23.11
CA LYS A 28 -53.71 -12.49 24.56
C LYS A 28 -52.57 -12.79 25.57
N LYS A 29 -52.48 -12.20 26.76
CA LYS A 29 -53.20 -11.19 27.56
C LYS A 29 -52.39 -11.14 28.88
N GLU A 30 -52.21 -10.00 29.52
CA GLU A 30 -52.61 -9.80 30.94
C GLU A 30 -52.17 -8.44 31.48
N ASP A 31 -53.05 -7.94 32.34
CA ASP A 31 -53.17 -6.59 32.85
C ASP A 31 -52.18 -6.34 33.99
N GLY A 32 -51.46 -5.22 33.94
CA GLY A 32 -50.66 -4.68 35.03
C GLY A 32 -51.00 -3.22 35.23
N VAL A 33 -52.02 -2.95 36.05
CA VAL A 33 -52.35 -1.62 36.56
C VAL A 33 -51.21 -1.16 37.47
N MET A 34 -50.48 -0.10 37.08
CA MET A 34 -49.76 0.74 38.04
C MET A 34 -49.83 2.20 37.61
N SER A 35 -50.74 2.90 38.28
CA SER A 35 -50.65 4.30 38.74
C SER A 35 -49.49 5.12 38.16
N CYS A 36 -49.82 6.04 37.23
CA CYS A 36 -48.96 7.18 36.93
C CYS A 36 -49.10 8.20 38.06
N ASP A 37 -48.16 8.13 39.00
CA ASP A 37 -47.94 9.18 39.98
C ASP A 37 -47.24 10.35 39.29
N MET A 38 -47.97 11.45 39.12
CA MET A 38 -47.49 12.70 38.55
C MET A 38 -46.70 13.47 39.62
N THR A 39 -45.43 13.11 39.83
CA THR A 39 -44.47 13.97 40.52
C THR A 39 -43.11 13.96 39.81
N GLU A 40 -43.05 14.68 38.68
CA GLU A 40 -41.82 15.36 38.28
C GLU A 40 -41.48 16.39 39.36
N GLN A 41 -40.47 16.09 40.18
CA GLN A 41 -39.69 17.12 40.86
C GLN A 41 -38.21 16.95 40.49
N ASN A 42 -37.84 17.69 39.44
CA ASN A 42 -36.54 18.31 39.20
C ASN A 42 -35.30 17.54 39.67
N LYS A 43 -34.82 16.61 38.82
CA LYS A 43 -33.37 16.47 38.65
C LYS A 43 -32.95 17.34 37.47
N PRO A 44 -31.90 18.16 37.60
CA PRO A 44 -31.48 19.02 36.51
C PRO A 44 -31.11 18.14 35.30
N VAL A 45 -31.63 18.50 34.13
CA VAL A 45 -31.35 17.89 32.80
C VAL A 45 -29.85 17.59 32.59
N ASN A 46 -28.99 18.32 33.28
CA ASN A 46 -27.54 18.16 33.33
C ASN A 46 -27.06 16.80 33.89
N GLU A 47 -27.82 16.11 34.74
CA GLU A 47 -27.40 14.86 35.42
C GLU A 47 -27.69 13.61 34.57
N GLN A 48 -28.76 13.64 33.77
CA GLN A 48 -29.09 12.57 32.80
C GLN A 48 -28.12 12.58 31.61
N ILE A 49 -27.77 13.76 31.10
CA ILE A 49 -26.77 13.92 30.03
C ILE A 49 -25.39 13.42 30.52
N ARG A 50 -25.03 13.69 31.78
CA ARG A 50 -23.77 13.21 32.40
C ARG A 50 -23.72 11.68 32.52
N ALA A 51 -24.82 11.04 32.93
CA ALA A 51 -24.89 9.59 33.11
C ALA A 51 -24.90 8.82 31.78
N GLU A 52 -25.51 9.40 30.74
CA GLU A 52 -25.54 8.81 29.40
C GLU A 52 -24.20 9.00 28.68
N ALA A 53 -23.57 10.16 28.83
CA ALA A 53 -22.19 10.40 28.41
C ALA A 53 -21.20 9.46 29.13
N GLU A 54 -21.34 9.21 30.44
CA GLU A 54 -20.49 8.25 31.17
C GLU A 54 -20.69 6.79 30.73
N LYS A 55 -21.91 6.40 30.33
CA LYS A 55 -22.19 5.05 29.81
C LYS A 55 -21.58 4.83 28.42
N GLU A 56 -21.66 5.81 27.54
CA GLU A 56 -21.00 5.78 26.23
C GLU A 56 -19.47 5.89 26.36
N LEU A 57 -18.97 6.68 27.31
CA LEU A 57 -17.55 6.73 27.69
C LEU A 57 -17.05 5.37 28.19
N LYS A 58 -17.86 4.64 28.99
CA LYS A 58 -17.51 3.30 29.50
C LYS A 58 -17.46 2.22 28.41
N LYS A 59 -18.28 2.33 27.35
CA LYS A 59 -18.23 1.42 26.19
C LYS A 59 -17.04 1.72 25.27
N LYS A 60 -16.76 3.00 24.99
CA LYS A 60 -15.55 3.42 24.24
C LYS A 60 -14.26 3.13 25.03
N ASN A 61 -14.33 3.17 26.36
CA ASN A 61 -13.24 2.81 27.29
C ASN A 61 -12.71 1.38 27.18
N VAL A 62 -13.42 0.46 26.54
CA VAL A 62 -12.92 -0.90 26.35
C VAL A 62 -11.89 -0.97 25.22
N LEU A 63 -12.03 -0.17 24.16
CA LEU A 63 -11.01 -0.05 23.10
C LEU A 63 -9.84 0.86 23.53
N THR A 64 -10.13 1.97 24.21
CA THR A 64 -9.10 2.91 24.71
C THR A 64 -8.28 2.36 25.87
N LYS A 65 -8.75 1.36 26.64
CA LYS A 65 -7.95 0.68 27.69
C LYS A 65 -6.69 -0.02 27.16
N THR A 66 -6.65 -0.36 25.88
CA THR A 66 -5.47 -0.94 25.22
C THR A 66 -4.43 0.12 24.82
N PHE A 67 -4.85 1.38 24.67
CA PHE A 67 -3.99 2.51 24.27
C PHE A 67 -3.64 3.48 25.41
N HIS A 68 -4.45 3.55 26.45
CA HIS A 68 -4.25 4.44 27.59
C HIS A 68 -3.58 3.70 28.76
N LYS A 69 -2.25 3.59 28.72
CA LYS A 69 -1.47 3.38 29.94
C LYS A 69 -1.07 4.75 30.48
N VAL A 70 -2.00 5.43 31.16
CA VAL A 70 -1.75 6.70 31.85
C VAL A 70 -0.84 6.40 33.04
N ALA A 71 0.43 6.74 32.92
CA ALA A 71 1.37 6.68 34.04
C ALA A 71 1.08 7.87 34.98
N GLU A 72 0.38 7.60 36.07
CA GLU A 72 0.33 8.48 37.23
C GLU A 72 1.74 8.58 37.85
N LYS A 73 2.38 9.75 37.78
CA LYS A 73 3.44 10.16 38.72
C LYS A 73 3.69 11.68 38.67
N VAL A 74 3.06 12.35 39.62
CA VAL A 74 3.50 13.53 40.40
C VAL A 74 4.49 14.50 39.72
N GLY A 75 4.00 15.70 39.37
CA GLY A 75 4.82 16.92 39.43
C GLY A 75 5.24 17.61 38.13
N LEU A 76 5.09 16.99 36.96
CA LEU A 76 5.19 17.68 35.67
C LEU A 76 3.97 17.30 34.82
N ALA A 77 3.46 18.25 34.04
CA ALA A 77 2.27 18.15 33.19
C ALA A 77 1.94 16.71 32.74
N GLU A 78 0.73 16.22 33.05
CA GLU A 78 0.20 14.97 32.49
C GLU A 78 0.36 15.01 30.97
N ARG A 79 1.29 14.19 30.45
CA ARG A 79 1.54 14.08 29.02
C ARG A 79 1.01 12.75 28.52
N THR A 80 0.13 12.80 27.54
CA THR A 80 -0.34 11.59 26.85
C THR A 80 0.82 11.06 26.01
N ASN A 81 1.28 9.86 26.34
CA ASN A 81 2.32 9.16 25.58
C ASN A 81 1.68 8.09 24.70
N VAL A 82 2.26 7.91 23.52
CA VAL A 82 1.96 6.78 22.65
C VAL A 82 2.33 5.47 23.37
N SER A 83 1.41 4.50 23.36
CA SER A 83 1.61 3.19 24.00
C SER A 83 2.89 2.50 23.50
N GLU A 84 3.61 1.81 24.39
CA GLU A 84 4.77 0.98 24.05
C GLU A 84 4.44 -0.07 22.97
N LEU A 85 3.19 -0.55 22.94
CA LEU A 85 2.71 -1.48 21.91
C LEU A 85 2.72 -0.83 20.52
N LEU A 86 2.24 0.42 20.42
CA LEU A 86 2.19 1.15 19.16
C LEU A 86 3.61 1.51 18.67
N ALA A 87 4.51 1.84 19.59
CA ALA A 87 5.92 2.05 19.27
C ALA A 87 6.60 0.77 18.75
N ALA A 88 6.26 -0.40 19.31
CA ALA A 88 6.75 -1.69 18.82
C ALA A 88 6.19 -2.02 17.42
N GLU A 89 4.92 -1.72 17.16
CA GLU A 89 4.30 -1.89 15.83
C GLU A 89 4.93 -0.97 14.78
N ALA A 90 5.15 0.31 15.12
CA ALA A 90 5.86 1.27 14.26
C ALA A 90 7.24 0.73 13.85
N LYS A 91 8.01 0.23 14.84
CA LYS A 91 9.32 -0.38 14.60
C LYS A 91 9.24 -1.61 13.69
N ASN A 92 8.19 -2.43 13.82
CA ASN A 92 8.00 -3.60 12.96
C ASN A 92 7.76 -3.22 11.51
N VAL A 93 6.99 -2.16 11.27
CA VAL A 93 6.74 -1.61 9.95
C VAL A 93 8.00 -1.00 9.35
N ASP A 94 8.75 -0.21 10.12
CA ASP A 94 10.04 0.35 9.71
C ASP A 94 11.06 -0.74 9.33
N ASN A 95 11.17 -1.78 10.16
CA ASN A 95 12.03 -2.93 9.86
C ASN A 95 11.64 -3.60 8.55
N TYR A 96 10.34 -3.81 8.32
CA TYR A 96 9.87 -4.40 7.09
C TYR A 96 10.17 -3.51 5.87
N ARG A 97 9.96 -2.20 5.99
CA ARG A 97 10.32 -1.25 4.93
C ARG A 97 11.80 -1.34 4.58
N ASN A 98 12.69 -1.41 5.56
CA ASN A 98 14.13 -1.55 5.32
C ASN A 98 14.46 -2.84 4.57
N ILE A 99 13.75 -3.94 4.87
CA ILE A 99 13.88 -5.19 4.11
C ILE A 99 13.47 -4.98 2.65
N ILE A 100 12.33 -4.32 2.40
CA ILE A 100 11.86 -4.06 1.02
C ILE A 100 12.79 -3.10 0.28
N HIS A 101 13.34 -2.09 0.94
CA HIS A 101 14.35 -1.20 0.35
C HIS A 101 15.56 -2.00 -0.14
N ASN A 102 16.15 -2.83 0.74
CA ASN A 102 17.31 -3.66 0.39
C ASN A 102 16.99 -4.70 -0.69
N LEU A 103 15.77 -5.23 -0.69
CA LEU A 103 15.29 -6.13 -1.72
C LEU A 103 15.25 -5.43 -3.09
N CYS A 104 14.65 -4.24 -3.16
CA CYS A 104 14.61 -3.43 -4.38
C CYS A 104 16.02 -3.14 -4.92
N ASP A 105 16.96 -2.76 -4.06
CA ASP A 105 18.36 -2.53 -4.46
C ASP A 105 19.00 -3.81 -5.01
N SER A 106 18.76 -4.95 -4.37
CA SER A 106 19.26 -6.26 -4.83
C SER A 106 18.67 -6.65 -6.18
N MET A 107 17.37 -6.42 -6.40
CA MET A 107 16.70 -6.68 -7.68
C MET A 107 17.29 -5.83 -8.80
N VAL A 108 17.63 -4.57 -8.53
CA VAL A 108 18.31 -3.69 -9.50
C VAL A 108 19.68 -4.23 -9.88
N VAL A 109 20.48 -4.64 -8.89
CA VAL A 109 21.81 -5.23 -9.13
C VAL A 109 21.71 -6.52 -9.96
N MET A 110 20.72 -7.37 -9.68
CA MET A 110 20.49 -8.61 -10.46
C MET A 110 20.21 -8.34 -11.94
N VAL A 111 19.53 -7.24 -12.24
CA VAL A 111 19.15 -6.86 -13.59
C VAL A 111 20.24 -6.05 -14.29
N GLN A 112 20.98 -5.21 -13.55
CA GLN A 112 21.98 -4.29 -14.10
C GLN A 112 23.30 -4.37 -13.31
N PRO A 113 24.02 -5.52 -13.34
CA PRO A 113 25.20 -5.74 -12.51
C PRO A 113 26.40 -4.84 -12.88
N TYR A 114 26.43 -4.27 -14.08
CA TYR A 114 27.55 -3.46 -14.60
C TYR A 114 27.29 -1.95 -14.56
N LYS A 115 26.26 -1.52 -13.84
CA LYS A 115 25.87 -0.12 -13.82
C LYS A 115 26.62 0.61 -12.71
N ASP A 116 27.47 1.57 -13.08
CA ASP A 116 28.23 2.41 -12.14
C ASP A 116 27.31 3.26 -11.23
N SER A 117 26.04 3.44 -11.61
CA SER A 117 25.02 4.09 -10.77
C SER A 117 23.61 3.56 -11.07
N PRO A 118 22.83 3.17 -10.04
CA PRO A 118 21.42 2.77 -10.17
C PRO A 118 20.53 3.82 -10.87
N LYS A 119 20.92 5.11 -10.83
CA LYS A 119 20.10 6.26 -11.26
C LYS A 119 20.27 6.68 -12.72
N SER A 120 21.17 6.07 -13.49
CA SER A 120 21.36 6.42 -14.91
C SER A 120 20.34 5.70 -15.78
N ASN A 121 19.65 6.39 -16.70
CA ASN A 121 18.73 5.71 -17.64
C ASN A 121 19.46 5.04 -18.82
N ALA A 122 20.79 5.19 -18.91
CA ALA A 122 21.58 4.51 -19.93
C ALA A 122 21.84 3.07 -19.48
N ILE A 123 21.30 2.10 -20.22
CA ILE A 123 21.66 0.69 -20.08
C ILE A 123 23.08 0.53 -20.64
N ASP A 124 24.07 0.45 -19.75
CA ASP A 124 25.41 0.03 -20.13
C ASP A 124 25.42 -1.49 -20.36
N SER A 125 24.96 -1.92 -21.54
CA SER A 125 24.84 -3.33 -21.90
C SER A 125 26.17 -3.85 -22.48
N PRO A 126 26.77 -4.88 -21.87
CA PRO A 126 27.91 -5.60 -22.46
C PRO A 126 27.62 -6.12 -23.87
N THR A 127 26.37 -6.50 -24.14
CA THR A 127 25.89 -6.97 -25.45
C THR A 127 26.05 -5.89 -26.52
N ILE A 128 25.72 -4.63 -26.19
CA ILE A 128 25.87 -3.49 -27.10
C ILE A 128 27.35 -3.21 -27.37
N LYS A 129 28.18 -3.17 -26.33
CA LYS A 129 29.63 -2.96 -26.46
C LYS A 129 30.28 -4.04 -27.34
N LEU A 130 29.92 -5.30 -27.12
CA LEU A 130 30.41 -6.43 -27.92
C LEU A 130 29.96 -6.32 -29.38
N LYS A 131 28.70 -5.97 -29.63
CA LYS A 131 28.17 -5.77 -30.99
C LYS A 131 28.98 -4.71 -31.74
N PHE A 132 29.22 -3.54 -31.14
CA PHE A 132 30.02 -2.48 -31.76
C PHE A 132 31.47 -2.91 -32.03
N ALA A 133 32.10 -3.63 -31.09
CA ALA A 133 33.45 -4.14 -31.27
C ALA A 133 33.53 -5.14 -32.45
N LEU A 134 32.54 -6.02 -32.58
CA LEU A 134 32.45 -6.97 -33.69
C LEU A 134 32.24 -6.25 -35.04
N CYS A 135 31.35 -5.26 -35.10
CA CYS A 135 31.15 -4.43 -36.29
C CYS A 135 32.44 -3.74 -36.74
N ALA A 136 33.19 -3.17 -35.80
CA ALA A 136 34.47 -2.55 -36.09
C ALA A 136 35.49 -3.59 -36.60
N PHE A 137 35.60 -4.73 -35.91
CA PHE A 137 36.53 -5.82 -36.27
C PHE A 137 36.25 -6.38 -37.66
N LYS A 138 34.98 -6.52 -38.04
CA LYS A 138 34.53 -7.02 -39.36
C LYS A 138 35.13 -6.22 -40.53
N SER A 139 35.38 -4.92 -40.36
CA SER A 139 36.00 -4.06 -41.37
C SER A 139 37.45 -4.45 -41.70
N HIS A 140 38.14 -5.09 -40.75
CA HIS A 140 39.53 -5.53 -40.89
C HIS A 140 39.67 -6.88 -41.61
N LEU A 141 38.58 -7.65 -41.78
CA LEU A 141 38.59 -9.01 -42.35
C LEU A 141 38.53 -9.03 -43.89
N LYS A 142 39.37 -8.23 -44.57
CA LYS A 142 39.40 -8.19 -46.04
C LYS A 142 39.68 -9.58 -46.63
N GLY A 143 38.83 -10.04 -47.56
CA GLY A 143 38.98 -11.35 -48.22
C GLY A 143 38.49 -12.58 -47.44
N HIS A 144 38.04 -12.43 -46.19
CA HIS A 144 37.52 -13.54 -45.38
C HIS A 144 35.98 -13.55 -45.31
N SER A 145 35.32 -13.97 -46.38
CA SER A 145 33.84 -13.97 -46.48
C SER A 145 33.16 -14.81 -45.40
N GLU A 146 33.66 -16.02 -45.13
CA GLU A 146 33.11 -16.93 -44.12
C GLU A 146 33.17 -16.34 -42.71
N LYS A 147 34.32 -15.73 -42.34
CA LYS A 147 34.48 -15.08 -41.04
C LYS A 147 33.56 -13.87 -40.89
N LYS A 148 33.33 -13.11 -41.98
CA LYS A 148 32.38 -12.00 -41.98
C LYS A 148 30.95 -12.48 -41.80
N GLN A 149 30.57 -13.57 -42.47
CA GLN A 149 29.24 -14.18 -42.31
C GLN A 149 29.02 -14.69 -40.89
N ALA A 150 30.04 -15.31 -40.27
CA ALA A 150 29.96 -15.75 -38.88
C ALA A 150 29.73 -14.56 -37.92
N ILE A 151 30.45 -13.45 -38.14
CA ILE A 151 30.25 -12.22 -37.37
C ILE A 151 28.86 -11.66 -37.57
N GLU A 152 28.30 -11.66 -38.80
CA GLU A 152 26.94 -11.18 -39.07
C GLU A 152 25.87 -11.95 -38.29
N ILE A 153 26.00 -13.28 -38.21
CA ILE A 153 25.09 -14.11 -37.43
C ILE A 153 25.16 -13.74 -35.94
N VAL A 154 26.37 -13.55 -35.41
CA VAL A 154 26.57 -13.13 -34.01
C VAL A 154 26.09 -11.69 -33.77
N GLU A 155 26.29 -10.76 -34.71
CA GLU A 155 25.77 -9.39 -34.65
C GLU A 155 24.24 -9.38 -34.54
N ASN A 156 23.56 -10.20 -35.36
CA ASN A 156 22.11 -10.36 -35.32
C ASN A 156 21.64 -11.01 -34.01
N MET A 157 22.35 -12.03 -33.51
CA MET A 157 22.10 -12.63 -32.19
C MET A 157 22.14 -11.57 -31.08
N LEU A 158 23.20 -10.77 -31.04
CA LEU A 158 23.39 -9.72 -30.04
C LEU A 158 22.31 -8.63 -30.16
N LYS A 159 21.90 -8.27 -31.38
CA LYS A 159 20.78 -7.33 -31.61
C LYS A 159 19.47 -7.88 -31.05
N ASN A 160 19.15 -9.15 -31.33
CA ASN A 160 17.92 -9.77 -30.83
C ASN A 160 17.91 -9.88 -29.30
N MET A 161 19.05 -10.20 -28.69
CA MET A 161 19.21 -10.19 -27.23
C MET A 161 19.01 -8.78 -26.66
N GLU A 162 19.57 -7.75 -27.29
CA GLU A 162 19.41 -6.34 -26.87
C GLU A 162 17.94 -5.90 -26.89
N GLU A 163 17.19 -6.23 -27.95
CA GLU A 163 15.77 -5.88 -28.07
C GLU A 163 14.94 -6.56 -26.97
N ARG A 164 15.19 -7.85 -26.70
CA ARG A 164 14.52 -8.56 -25.61
C ARG A 164 14.88 -8.04 -24.23
N ASP A 165 16.16 -7.75 -23.98
CA ASP A 165 16.61 -7.21 -22.69
C ASP A 165 15.90 -5.88 -22.39
N LYS A 166 15.64 -5.04 -23.41
CA LYS A 166 14.87 -3.80 -23.25
C LYS A 166 13.40 -4.04 -22.92
N GLU A 167 12.76 -5.00 -23.59
CA GLU A 167 11.36 -5.37 -23.31
C GLU A 167 11.22 -5.91 -21.89
N MET A 168 12.08 -6.85 -21.52
CA MET A 168 12.06 -7.50 -20.20
C MET A 168 12.40 -6.50 -19.08
N TRP A 169 13.30 -5.54 -19.32
CA TRP A 169 13.55 -4.46 -18.37
C TRP A 169 12.28 -3.68 -18.02
N SER A 170 11.46 -3.34 -19.03
CA SER A 170 10.21 -2.61 -18.82
C SER A 170 9.26 -3.38 -17.89
N ASP A 171 9.20 -4.70 -18.04
CA ASP A 171 8.34 -5.55 -17.21
C ASP A 171 8.91 -5.80 -15.81
N GLU A 172 10.24 -5.94 -15.69
CA GLU A 172 10.95 -5.99 -14.41
C GLU A 172 10.74 -4.69 -13.62
N GLU A 173 10.79 -3.53 -14.28
CA GLU A 173 10.55 -2.22 -13.67
C GLU A 173 9.12 -2.09 -13.13
N LYS A 174 8.10 -2.48 -13.93
CA LYS A 174 6.70 -2.53 -13.47
C LYS A 174 6.52 -3.47 -12.28
N ALA A 175 7.20 -4.62 -12.28
CA ALA A 175 7.13 -5.57 -11.16
C ALA A 175 7.78 -5.00 -9.88
N MET A 176 8.77 -4.12 -10.01
CA MET A 176 9.40 -3.41 -8.89
C MET A 176 8.63 -2.16 -8.42
N GLU A 177 7.75 -1.60 -9.24
CA GLU A 177 7.10 -0.30 -9.01
C GLU A 177 6.38 -0.22 -7.66
N ARG A 178 5.53 -1.22 -7.35
CA ARG A 178 4.80 -1.26 -6.07
C ARG A 178 5.72 -1.37 -4.86
N LEU A 179 6.75 -2.21 -4.96
CA LEU A 179 7.74 -2.38 -3.89
C LEU A 179 8.50 -1.07 -3.61
N ARG A 180 8.87 -0.34 -4.67
CA ARG A 180 9.51 0.97 -4.56
C ARG A 180 8.56 2.04 -4.01
N GLY A 181 7.32 2.05 -4.49
CA GLY A 181 6.27 2.95 -4.01
C GLY A 181 6.02 2.79 -2.51
N TYR A 182 6.04 1.56 -2.00
CA TYR A 182 5.97 1.31 -0.56
C TYR A 182 7.16 1.93 0.20
N VAL A 183 8.36 1.89 -0.36
CA VAL A 183 9.55 2.44 0.32
C VAL A 183 9.51 3.97 0.37
N THR A 184 9.01 4.63 -0.68
CA THR A 184 9.00 6.10 -0.77
C THR A 184 7.73 6.71 -0.19
N THR A 185 6.57 6.29 -0.68
CA THR A 185 5.28 6.94 -0.42
C THR A 185 4.75 6.58 0.97
N GLU A 186 4.82 5.30 1.34
CA GLU A 186 4.31 4.86 2.65
C GLU A 186 5.20 5.32 3.81
N ARG A 187 6.50 5.52 3.58
CA ARG A 187 7.38 6.13 4.59
C ARG A 187 6.90 7.54 4.95
N ASP A 188 6.66 8.36 3.94
CA ASP A 188 6.28 9.75 4.15
C ASP A 188 4.87 9.82 4.75
N ALA A 189 3.95 8.94 4.32
CA ALA A 189 2.61 8.81 4.90
C ALA A 189 2.65 8.38 6.38
N GLN A 190 3.46 7.38 6.75
CA GLN A 190 3.60 6.93 8.14
C GLN A 190 4.26 7.98 9.03
N ALA A 191 5.29 8.66 8.52
CA ALA A 191 5.91 9.77 9.24
C ALA A 191 4.89 10.89 9.52
N GLU A 192 4.03 11.19 8.56
CA GLU A 192 2.97 12.18 8.72
C GLU A 192 1.90 11.72 9.71
N GLN A 193 1.47 10.46 9.66
CA GLN A 193 0.52 9.89 10.63
C GLN A 193 1.07 9.91 12.06
N MET A 194 2.36 9.60 12.23
CA MET A 194 3.02 9.67 13.54
C MET A 194 3.08 11.11 14.08
N ARG A 195 3.42 12.10 13.24
CA ARG A 195 3.38 13.53 13.63
C ARG A 195 1.97 13.96 14.00
N ALA A 196 0.96 13.60 13.20
CA ALA A 196 -0.44 13.92 13.48
C ALA A 196 -0.91 13.30 14.81
N MET A 197 -0.40 12.11 15.17
CA MET A 197 -0.67 11.49 16.45
C MET A 197 0.00 12.25 17.62
N GLU A 198 1.26 12.67 17.47
CA GLU A 198 1.98 13.49 18.45
C GLU A 198 1.30 14.84 18.68
N ASP A 199 0.86 15.51 17.60
CA ASP A 199 0.12 16.77 17.67
C ASP A 199 -1.24 16.59 18.33
N ALA A 200 -1.95 15.49 18.06
CA ALA A 200 -3.22 15.17 18.71
C ALA A 200 -3.05 14.92 20.22
N CYS A 201 -1.98 14.22 20.64
CA CYS A 201 -1.62 14.07 22.07
C CYS A 201 -1.44 15.45 22.72
N LEU A 202 -0.64 16.32 22.10
CA LEU A 202 -0.34 17.64 22.64
C LEU A 202 -1.60 18.50 22.74
N ASN A 203 -2.43 18.52 21.71
CA ASN A 203 -3.69 19.27 21.68
C ASN A 203 -4.68 18.77 22.73
N MET A 204 -4.77 17.45 22.90
CA MET A 204 -5.62 16.85 23.93
C MET A 204 -5.14 17.22 25.34
N ASP A 205 -3.83 17.20 25.60
CA ASP A 205 -3.27 17.58 26.89
C ASP A 205 -3.48 19.08 27.19
N GLN A 206 -3.28 19.95 26.19
CA GLN A 206 -3.56 21.38 26.31
C GLN A 206 -5.04 21.66 26.58
N ALA A 207 -5.95 21.01 25.86
CA ALA A 207 -7.38 21.16 26.06
C ALA A 207 -7.81 20.64 27.43
N ARG A 208 -7.24 19.52 27.91
CA ARG A 208 -7.44 19.01 29.27
C ARG A 208 -7.01 20.03 30.33
N GLN A 209 -5.83 20.64 30.17
CA GLN A 209 -5.35 21.68 31.08
C GLN A 209 -6.25 22.92 31.05
N ALA A 210 -6.71 23.34 29.87
CA ALA A 210 -7.63 24.48 29.75
C ALA A 210 -8.92 24.24 30.55
N VAL A 211 -9.52 23.05 30.44
CA VAL A 211 -10.69 22.63 31.23
C VAL A 211 -10.40 22.70 32.73
N LYS A 212 -9.25 22.17 33.19
CA LYS A 212 -8.83 22.24 34.61
C LYS A 212 -8.71 23.68 35.13
N HIS A 213 -8.37 24.64 34.26
CA HIS A 213 -8.20 26.05 34.60
C HIS A 213 -9.44 26.93 34.32
N ALA A 214 -10.60 26.35 33.98
CA ALA A 214 -11.84 27.11 33.82
C ALA A 214 -12.33 27.67 35.17
N LYS A 215 -12.70 28.95 35.20
CA LYS A 215 -13.16 29.63 36.44
C LYS A 215 -14.66 29.86 36.49
N THR A 216 -15.32 29.87 35.33
CA THR A 216 -16.76 30.07 35.20
C THR A 216 -17.41 28.86 34.54
N ASN A 217 -18.72 28.67 34.75
CA ASN A 217 -19.44 27.56 34.13
C ASN A 217 -19.49 27.68 32.60
N GLU A 218 -19.66 28.90 32.08
CA GLU A 218 -19.63 29.18 30.63
C GLU A 218 -18.25 28.85 30.01
N GLU A 219 -17.15 29.21 30.69
CA GLU A 219 -15.80 28.82 30.25
C GLU A 219 -15.60 27.30 30.30
N LEU A 220 -16.16 26.64 31.31
CA LEU A 220 -16.05 25.19 31.48
C LEU A 220 -16.75 24.45 30.33
N GLU A 221 -17.97 24.87 29.96
CA GLU A 221 -18.72 24.30 28.84
C GLU A 221 -17.98 24.49 27.52
N LYS A 222 -17.52 25.72 27.24
CA LYS A 222 -16.78 26.03 26.00
C LYS A 222 -15.49 25.24 25.90
N LYS A 223 -14.67 25.19 26.97
CA LYS A 223 -13.41 24.44 26.97
C LYS A 223 -13.63 22.93 26.99
N GLY A 224 -14.71 22.47 27.63
CA GLY A 224 -15.13 21.06 27.62
C GLY A 224 -15.44 20.58 26.21
N CYS A 225 -16.15 21.38 25.41
CA CYS A 225 -16.40 21.11 24.00
C CYS A 225 -15.09 20.97 23.19
N MET A 226 -14.13 21.89 23.38
CA MET A 226 -12.81 21.82 22.73
C MET A 226 -12.03 20.56 23.12
N TYR A 227 -12.09 20.16 24.40
CA TYR A 227 -11.46 18.93 24.86
C TYR A 227 -12.10 17.69 24.22
N GLN A 228 -13.42 17.66 24.09
CA GLN A 228 -14.12 16.56 23.44
C GLN A 228 -13.75 16.43 21.95
N LEU A 229 -13.61 17.55 21.25
CA LEU A 229 -13.12 17.57 19.86
C LEU A 229 -11.66 17.07 19.75
N ALA A 230 -10.81 17.44 20.71
CA ALA A 230 -9.42 16.98 20.75
C ALA A 230 -9.32 15.47 21.00
N ILE A 231 -10.18 14.91 21.86
CA ILE A 231 -10.29 13.45 22.06
C ILE A 231 -10.70 12.77 20.76
N GLN A 232 -11.73 13.28 20.08
CA GLN A 232 -12.19 12.69 18.83
C GLN A 232 -11.07 12.67 17.77
N THR A 233 -10.33 13.77 17.64
CA THR A 233 -9.19 13.88 16.72
C THR A 233 -8.08 12.87 17.07
N PHE A 234 -7.79 12.71 18.36
CA PHE A 234 -6.84 11.70 18.85
C PHE A 234 -7.29 10.28 18.50
N ASP A 235 -8.55 9.95 18.75
CA ASP A 235 -9.11 8.62 18.46
C ASP A 235 -9.07 8.31 16.95
N GLU A 236 -9.41 9.27 16.09
CA GLU A 236 -9.32 9.14 14.64
C GLU A 236 -7.89 8.89 14.17
N ASN A 237 -6.91 9.65 14.68
CA ASN A 237 -5.50 9.46 14.35
C ASN A 237 -4.95 8.12 14.86
N ALA A 238 -5.32 7.71 16.07
CA ALA A 238 -4.94 6.41 16.64
C ALA A 238 -5.51 5.25 15.81
N GLN A 239 -6.76 5.36 15.37
CA GLN A 239 -7.40 4.35 14.54
C GLN A 239 -6.74 4.24 13.16
N ASN A 240 -6.43 5.37 12.50
CA ASN A 240 -5.74 5.38 11.22
C ASN A 240 -4.35 4.72 11.32
N LEU A 241 -3.60 5.04 12.36
CA LEU A 241 -2.28 4.47 12.60
C LEU A 241 -2.37 2.96 12.88
N HIS A 242 -3.30 2.53 13.75
CA HIS A 242 -3.53 1.12 14.04
C HIS A 242 -3.96 0.31 12.81
N GLN A 243 -4.80 0.89 11.95
CA GLN A 243 -5.21 0.25 10.70
C GLN A 243 -4.01 -0.01 9.80
N SER A 244 -3.12 0.99 9.63
CA SER A 244 -1.91 0.84 8.81
C SER A 244 -1.01 -0.33 9.27
N TYR A 245 -0.95 -0.55 10.59
CA TYR A 245 -0.17 -1.62 11.19
C TYR A 245 -0.85 -2.98 11.05
N THR A 246 -2.18 -3.00 11.17
CA THR A 246 -3.00 -4.19 11.00
C THR A 246 -3.02 -4.68 9.55
N ASP A 247 -2.84 -3.78 8.58
CA ASP A 247 -2.77 -4.11 7.16
C ASP A 247 -1.40 -4.68 6.72
N LEU A 248 -0.36 -4.54 7.54
CA LEU A 248 0.99 -4.98 7.22
C LEU A 248 1.08 -6.45 6.76
N PRO A 249 0.40 -7.44 7.37
CA PRO A 249 0.42 -8.83 6.90
C PRO A 249 -0.18 -9.01 5.49
N TYR A 250 -1.19 -8.21 5.14
CA TYR A 250 -1.77 -8.23 3.80
C TYR A 250 -0.80 -7.62 2.78
N VAL A 251 -0.22 -6.46 3.10
CA VAL A 251 0.83 -5.82 2.29
C VAL A 251 2.01 -6.76 2.06
N LYS A 252 2.45 -7.50 3.08
CA LYS A 252 3.48 -8.54 2.97
C LYS A 252 3.17 -9.58 1.90
N ARG A 253 1.93 -10.08 1.84
CA ARG A 253 1.52 -11.06 0.83
C ARG A 253 1.53 -10.48 -0.58
N LEU A 254 1.10 -9.22 -0.75
CA LEU A 254 1.18 -8.54 -2.05
C LEU A 254 2.63 -8.39 -2.52
N HIS A 255 3.53 -7.97 -1.64
CA HIS A 255 4.94 -7.83 -1.98
C HIS A 255 5.61 -9.17 -2.30
N GLN A 256 5.22 -10.25 -1.61
CA GLN A 256 5.68 -11.60 -1.95
C GLN A 256 5.25 -12.00 -3.37
N TYR A 257 4.00 -11.71 -3.74
CA TYR A 257 3.51 -11.94 -5.10
C TYR A 257 4.30 -11.13 -6.14
N ASP A 258 4.56 -9.85 -5.85
CA ASP A 258 5.34 -8.97 -6.73
C ASP A 258 6.77 -9.46 -6.92
N PHE A 259 7.40 -9.91 -5.84
CA PHE A 259 8.75 -10.48 -5.91
C PHE A 259 8.78 -11.78 -6.70
N ILE A 260 7.82 -12.69 -6.51
CA ILE A 260 7.72 -13.93 -7.30
C ILE A 260 7.49 -13.60 -8.79
N ASN A 261 6.64 -12.62 -9.08
CA ASN A 261 6.39 -12.17 -10.44
C ASN A 261 7.67 -11.62 -11.10
N PHE A 262 8.43 -10.79 -10.37
CA PHE A 262 9.74 -10.34 -10.82
C PHE A 262 10.69 -11.50 -11.13
N LEU A 263 10.79 -12.51 -10.24
CA LEU A 263 11.68 -13.65 -10.47
C LEU A 263 11.27 -14.45 -11.73
N ARG A 264 9.97 -14.58 -12.01
CA ARG A 264 9.49 -15.24 -13.23
C ARG A 264 9.87 -14.45 -14.49
N ILE A 265 9.70 -13.12 -14.46
CA ILE A 265 10.11 -12.26 -15.58
C ILE A 265 11.63 -12.39 -15.78
N TYR A 266 12.39 -12.33 -14.69
CA TYR A 266 13.84 -12.50 -14.71
C TYR A 266 14.26 -13.85 -15.32
N GLU A 267 13.67 -14.95 -14.88
CA GLU A 267 13.93 -16.30 -15.43
C GLU A 267 13.60 -16.41 -16.93
N ASN A 268 12.46 -15.84 -17.33
CA ASN A 268 12.05 -15.80 -18.73
C ASN A 268 13.08 -15.09 -19.61
N ARG A 269 13.74 -14.04 -19.09
CA ARG A 269 14.80 -13.33 -19.81
C ARG A 269 15.99 -14.24 -20.08
N PHE A 270 16.46 -15.00 -19.07
CA PHE A 270 17.56 -15.96 -19.28
C PHE A 270 17.19 -17.03 -20.29
N THR A 271 15.99 -17.59 -20.18
CA THR A 271 15.51 -18.64 -21.08
C THR A 271 15.41 -18.14 -22.52
N ALA A 272 14.89 -16.92 -22.71
CA ALA A 272 14.78 -16.28 -24.01
C ALA A 272 16.15 -15.99 -24.64
N ASN A 273 17.09 -15.48 -23.85
CA ASN A 273 18.46 -15.21 -24.29
C ASN A 273 19.20 -16.51 -24.63
N TYR A 274 19.07 -17.56 -23.81
CA TYR A 274 19.62 -18.88 -24.11
C TYR A 274 19.08 -19.44 -25.43
N SER A 275 17.76 -19.37 -25.65
CA SER A 275 17.16 -19.81 -26.92
C SER A 275 17.72 -19.04 -28.12
N THR A 276 17.98 -17.75 -27.97
CA THR A 276 18.53 -16.89 -29.03
C THR A 276 19.96 -17.31 -29.37
N VAL A 277 20.79 -17.54 -28.35
CA VAL A 277 22.17 -18.04 -28.53
C VAL A 277 22.18 -19.43 -29.17
N SER A 278 21.31 -20.34 -28.74
CA SER A 278 21.21 -21.68 -29.31
C SER A 278 20.85 -21.65 -30.80
N GLN A 279 19.87 -20.82 -31.19
CA GLN A 279 19.45 -20.69 -32.59
C GLN A 279 20.59 -20.16 -33.47
N SER A 280 21.35 -19.17 -32.99
CA SER A 280 22.50 -18.65 -33.73
C SER A 280 23.64 -19.65 -33.82
N ALA A 281 23.86 -20.47 -32.79
CA ALA A 281 24.83 -21.56 -32.84
C ALA A 281 24.45 -22.61 -33.89
N ASP A 282 23.16 -22.97 -33.97
CA ASP A 282 22.66 -23.90 -34.99
C ASP A 282 22.76 -23.31 -36.41
N GLU A 283 22.51 -22.01 -36.56
CA GLU A 283 22.70 -21.31 -37.83
C GLU A 283 24.18 -21.32 -38.27
N LEU A 284 25.11 -21.10 -37.35
CA LEU A 284 26.55 -21.19 -37.62
C LEU A 284 26.96 -22.60 -38.08
N ARG A 285 26.47 -23.65 -37.40
CA ARG A 285 26.73 -25.06 -37.79
C ARG A 285 26.13 -25.39 -39.15
N LYS A 286 24.89 -24.97 -39.40
CA LYS A 286 24.19 -25.19 -40.68
C LYS A 286 24.96 -24.57 -41.86
N ASN A 287 25.57 -23.41 -41.64
CA ASN A 287 26.42 -22.73 -42.61
C ASN A 287 27.88 -23.23 -42.63
N LYS A 288 28.22 -24.26 -41.83
CA LYS A 288 29.59 -24.82 -41.70
C LYS A 288 30.64 -23.79 -41.28
N LEU A 289 30.23 -22.78 -40.54
CA LEU A 289 31.10 -21.70 -40.06
C LEU A 289 31.81 -22.04 -38.75
N ILE A 290 31.29 -23.05 -38.04
CA ILE A 290 31.89 -23.66 -36.85
C ILE A 290 31.76 -25.19 -36.95
N PRO A 291 32.59 -25.96 -36.22
CA PRO A 291 32.50 -27.41 -36.15
C PRO A 291 31.13 -27.93 -35.67
#